data_AF-A0A1G7QWV3-F1
#
_entry.id   AF-A0A1G7QWV3-F1
#
_cell.length_a   1.000
_cell.length_b   1.000
_cell.length_c   1.000
_cell.angle_alpha   90.00
_cell.angle_beta   90.00
_cell.angle_gamma   90.00
#
_symmetry.space_group_name_H-M   'P 1'
#
loop_
_entity.id
_entity.type
_entity.pdbx_description
1 polymer ?
#
loop_
_entity_poly.entity_id
_entity_poly.type
_entity_poly.pdbx_seq_one_letter_code
_entity_poly.pdbx_strand_id
1 'polypeptide(L)'
;MPVATRTNVTRLQPLRALKEQIVALDAAMLVAITSTEVGAVHKLRTTTRRVQAHLELLELLGHGNHPLRLPEHHSQTRAVAQRLRRIRRAAGAVRDLDVQTSMIALDAPQKAVVHKGSTGDEVRKQAKKLRKHLEAQRDDEAKKLVAVLKDEEQDLAASLRDLEQMIKPANRRGITSSALLEHAEEFFAAQAKPALGQHRARKNEDPNENLQRRLERLDEDALHAIRKAAKLCRYMVEAAPQGTPAREAAARFESVQEAGGHWHDWLLLQQLATDFHGRNAELAHRYEIHTNAALADYRLRLSELLPKLTA
;
A
#
# COMPACT_ATOMS: atom_id res chain seq x y z
N MET A 1 -3.69 -28.06 -43.98
CA MET A 1 -4.55 -27.37 -42.99
C MET A 1 -3.68 -26.96 -41.82
N PRO A 2 -3.64 -25.67 -41.44
CA PRO A 2 -2.80 -25.24 -40.33
C PRO A 2 -3.42 -25.72 -39.01
N VAL A 3 -2.66 -26.47 -38.23
CA VAL A 3 -3.02 -26.90 -36.88
C VAL A 3 -2.99 -25.66 -36.00
N ALA A 4 -4.16 -25.16 -35.62
CA ALA A 4 -4.27 -24.08 -34.63
C ALA A 4 -3.64 -24.56 -33.32
N THR A 5 -2.43 -24.07 -33.02
CA THR A 5 -1.80 -24.22 -31.71
C THR A 5 -2.75 -23.61 -30.68
N ARG A 6 -3.42 -24.47 -29.90
CA ARG A 6 -4.17 -24.06 -28.70
C ARG A 6 -3.18 -23.37 -27.78
N THR A 7 -3.19 -22.03 -27.76
CA THR A 7 -2.51 -21.26 -26.74
C THR A 7 -3.13 -21.66 -25.40
N ASN A 8 -2.37 -22.39 -24.59
CA ASN A 8 -2.77 -22.74 -23.24
C ASN A 8 -2.94 -21.43 -22.47
N VAL A 9 -4.18 -20.99 -22.30
CA VAL A 9 -4.49 -19.80 -21.50
C VAL A 9 -4.18 -20.14 -20.05
N THR A 10 -3.06 -19.65 -19.54
CA THR A 10 -2.67 -19.84 -18.15
C THR A 10 -3.74 -19.26 -17.24
N ARG A 11 -4.40 -20.14 -16.47
CA ARG A 11 -5.41 -19.76 -15.50
C ARG A 11 -4.79 -19.62 -14.12
N LEU A 12 -5.07 -18.49 -13.49
CA LEU A 12 -4.72 -18.20 -12.13
C LEU A 12 -5.67 -18.88 -11.17
N GLN A 13 -5.16 -19.35 -10.03
CA GLN A 13 -5.96 -19.93 -8.96
C GLN A 13 -5.91 -19.00 -7.75
N PRO A 14 -6.84 -18.03 -7.62
CA PRO A 14 -6.84 -17.03 -6.54
C PRO A 14 -6.79 -17.65 -5.15
N LEU A 15 -7.47 -18.79 -4.97
CA LEU A 15 -7.52 -19.54 -3.72
C LEU A 15 -6.17 -20.20 -3.38
N ARG A 16 -5.41 -20.67 -4.36
CA ARG A 16 -4.04 -21.16 -4.14
C ARG A 16 -3.12 -20.01 -3.72
N ALA A 17 -3.20 -18.87 -4.42
CA ALA A 17 -2.41 -17.70 -4.07
C ALA A 17 -2.72 -17.20 -2.64
N LEU A 18 -3.99 -17.19 -2.23
CA LEU A 18 -4.39 -16.87 -0.85
C LEU A 18 -3.74 -17.81 0.16
N LYS A 19 -3.75 -19.14 -0.07
CA LYS A 19 -3.10 -20.11 0.82
C LYS A 19 -1.60 -19.86 0.96
N GLU A 20 -0.92 -19.57 -0.15
CA GLU A 20 0.51 -19.23 -0.14
C GLU A 20 0.76 -17.95 0.68
N GLN A 21 -0.12 -16.96 0.60
CA GLN A 21 -0.02 -15.75 1.43
C GLN A 21 -0.34 -15.99 2.91
N ILE A 22 -1.25 -16.91 3.24
CA ILE A 22 -1.55 -17.32 4.63
C ILE A 22 -0.30 -17.95 5.26
N VAL A 23 0.33 -18.91 4.58
CA VAL A 23 1.57 -19.53 5.05
C VAL A 23 2.68 -18.49 5.24
N ALA A 24 2.81 -17.55 4.30
CA ALA A 24 3.78 -16.47 4.39
C ALA A 24 3.49 -15.51 5.55
N LEU A 25 2.22 -15.28 5.89
CA LEU A 25 1.79 -14.48 7.03
C LEU A 25 2.13 -15.18 8.36
N ASP A 26 1.82 -16.46 8.50
CA ASP A 26 2.15 -17.24 9.70
C ASP A 26 3.66 -17.19 9.98
N ALA A 27 4.48 -17.43 8.95
CA ALA A 27 5.93 -17.32 9.06
C ALA A 27 6.38 -15.90 9.45
N ALA A 28 5.79 -14.85 8.86
CA ALA A 28 6.13 -13.48 9.18
C ALA A 28 5.72 -13.09 10.61
N MET A 29 4.61 -13.61 11.11
CA MET A 29 4.15 -13.40 12.49
C MET A 29 5.10 -14.04 13.49
N LEU A 30 5.50 -15.31 13.29
CA LEU A 30 6.45 -15.99 14.16
C LEU A 30 7.80 -15.25 14.25
N VAL A 31 8.32 -14.79 13.11
CA VAL A 31 9.54 -13.97 13.09
C VAL A 31 9.30 -12.65 13.84
N ALA A 32 8.19 -11.95 13.60
CA ALA A 32 7.89 -10.67 14.24
C ALA A 32 7.63 -10.76 15.76
N ILE A 33 7.19 -11.92 16.26
CA ILE A 33 7.05 -12.19 17.70
C ILE A 33 8.42 -12.30 18.38
N THR A 34 9.42 -12.85 17.69
CA THR A 34 10.76 -13.08 18.24
C THR A 34 11.71 -11.91 18.01
N SER A 35 11.56 -11.19 16.91
CA SER A 35 12.34 -10.00 16.57
C SER A 35 11.47 -8.96 15.90
N THR A 36 11.54 -7.73 16.40
CA THR A 36 10.85 -6.57 15.78
C THR A 36 11.79 -5.77 14.89
N GLU A 37 12.84 -6.39 14.33
CA GLU A 37 13.70 -5.72 13.36
C GLU A 37 12.94 -5.18 12.14
N VAL A 38 13.49 -4.14 11.50
CA VAL A 38 12.88 -3.44 10.36
C VAL A 38 12.40 -4.42 9.28
N GLY A 39 13.22 -5.43 8.95
CA GLY A 39 12.88 -6.45 7.96
C GLY A 39 11.69 -7.32 8.36
N ALA A 40 11.64 -7.76 9.62
CA ALA A 40 10.55 -8.58 10.15
C ALA A 40 9.22 -7.83 10.16
N VAL A 41 9.22 -6.60 10.69
CA VAL A 41 8.03 -5.73 10.74
C VAL A 41 7.55 -5.39 9.33
N HIS A 42 8.47 -5.07 8.41
CA HIS A 42 8.13 -4.80 7.02
C HIS A 42 7.51 -6.02 6.32
N LYS A 43 8.06 -7.21 6.54
CA LYS A 43 7.53 -8.47 5.98
C LYS A 43 6.15 -8.77 6.53
N LEU A 44 5.92 -8.62 7.83
CA LEU A 44 4.61 -8.78 8.48
C LEU A 44 3.58 -7.82 7.88
N ARG A 45 3.90 -6.52 7.78
CA ARG A 45 2.97 -5.52 7.20
C ARG A 45 2.65 -5.80 5.74
N THR A 46 3.62 -6.27 4.97
CA THR A 46 3.42 -6.59 3.55
C THR A 46 2.58 -7.85 3.36
N THR A 47 2.85 -8.91 4.12
CA THR A 47 2.08 -10.17 4.05
C THR A 47 0.64 -9.99 4.53
N THR A 48 0.39 -9.28 5.64
CA THR A 48 -0.97 -8.95 6.09
C THR A 48 -1.76 -8.19 5.02
N ARG A 49 -1.13 -7.24 4.32
CA ARG A 49 -1.76 -6.47 3.25
C ARG A 49 -2.03 -7.32 2.00
N ARG A 50 -1.16 -8.28 1.68
CA ARG A 50 -1.38 -9.24 0.58
C ARG A 50 -2.55 -10.16 0.87
N VAL A 51 -2.64 -10.74 2.08
CA VAL A 51 -3.80 -11.53 2.48
C VAL A 51 -5.09 -10.71 2.35
N GLN A 52 -5.10 -9.47 2.84
CA GLN A 52 -6.25 -8.57 2.67
C GLN A 52 -6.61 -8.35 1.19
N ALA A 53 -5.61 -8.15 0.31
CA ALA A 53 -5.84 -7.98 -1.12
C ALA A 53 -6.47 -9.21 -1.77
N HIS A 54 -6.04 -10.40 -1.37
CA HIS A 54 -6.63 -11.64 -1.85
C HIS A 54 -8.06 -11.84 -1.35
N LEU A 55 -8.37 -11.44 -0.11
CA LEU A 55 -9.74 -11.47 0.39
C LEU A 55 -10.66 -10.53 -0.40
N GLU A 56 -10.23 -9.30 -0.65
CA GLU A 56 -10.97 -8.35 -1.49
C GLU A 56 -11.15 -8.90 -2.92
N LEU A 57 -10.09 -9.50 -3.47
CA LEU A 57 -10.18 -10.13 -4.79
C LEU A 57 -11.24 -11.23 -4.82
N LEU A 58 -11.35 -12.06 -3.78
CA LEU A 58 -12.39 -13.10 -3.71
C LEU A 58 -13.79 -12.49 -3.66
N GLU A 59 -13.99 -11.38 -2.94
CA GLU A 59 -15.27 -10.67 -2.91
C GLU A 59 -15.62 -10.10 -4.29
N LEU A 60 -14.67 -9.45 -4.97
CA LEU A 60 -14.87 -8.94 -6.34
C LEU A 60 -15.21 -10.07 -7.31
N LEU A 61 -14.50 -11.18 -7.22
CA LEU A 61 -14.76 -12.36 -8.05
C LEU A 61 -16.10 -13.02 -7.72
N GLY A 62 -16.67 -12.83 -6.52
CA GLY A 62 -17.99 -13.34 -6.15
C GLY A 62 -19.15 -12.58 -6.78
N HIS A 63 -18.95 -11.31 -7.15
CA HIS A 63 -20.02 -10.39 -7.58
C HIS A 63 -19.84 -9.78 -8.98
N GLY A 64 -18.69 -10.00 -9.64
CA GLY A 64 -18.42 -9.43 -10.97
C GLY A 64 -19.16 -10.09 -12.14
N ASN A 65 -18.84 -9.66 -13.37
CA ASN A 65 -19.45 -10.14 -14.63
C ASN A 65 -19.31 -11.66 -14.85
N HIS A 66 -18.32 -12.29 -14.22
CA HIS A 66 -18.07 -13.73 -14.28
C HIS A 66 -17.90 -14.31 -12.88
N PRO A 67 -19.00 -14.43 -12.10
CA PRO A 67 -18.88 -14.68 -10.68
C PRO A 67 -18.35 -16.10 -10.41
N LEU A 68 -17.31 -16.16 -9.61
CA LEU A 68 -16.85 -17.37 -8.94
C LEU A 68 -17.94 -17.75 -7.92
N ARG A 69 -18.56 -18.92 -8.10
CA ARG A 69 -19.50 -19.46 -7.10
C ARG A 69 -18.73 -19.79 -5.82
N LEU A 70 -18.71 -18.85 -4.89
CA LEU A 70 -18.17 -19.02 -3.54
C LEU A 70 -19.32 -19.28 -2.56
N PRO A 71 -19.13 -20.16 -1.57
CA PRO A 71 -20.04 -20.24 -0.43
C PRO A 71 -20.15 -18.89 0.28
N GLU A 72 -21.22 -18.67 1.04
CA GLU A 72 -21.36 -17.46 1.85
C GLU A 72 -20.26 -17.43 2.93
N HIS A 73 -19.31 -16.51 2.79
CA HIS A 73 -18.10 -16.45 3.61
C HIS A 73 -17.85 -15.06 4.22
N HIS A 74 -18.79 -14.13 4.05
CA HIS A 74 -18.64 -12.73 4.47
C HIS A 74 -18.34 -12.59 5.97
N SER A 75 -18.95 -13.41 6.82
CA SER A 75 -18.73 -13.34 8.27
C SER A 75 -17.29 -13.74 8.65
N GLN A 76 -16.77 -14.80 8.03
CA GLN A 76 -15.41 -15.32 8.22
C GLN A 76 -14.37 -14.34 7.65
N THR A 77 -14.59 -13.85 6.43
CA THR A 77 -13.74 -12.80 5.83
C THR A 77 -13.69 -11.57 6.70
N ARG A 78 -14.82 -11.13 7.26
CA ARG A 78 -14.89 -9.98 8.16
C ARG A 78 -14.12 -10.22 9.45
N ALA A 79 -14.23 -11.40 10.06
CA ALA A 79 -13.48 -11.76 11.26
C ALA A 79 -11.96 -11.70 11.00
N VAL A 80 -11.49 -12.35 9.93
CA VAL A 80 -10.09 -12.32 9.50
C VAL A 80 -9.64 -10.87 9.24
N ALA A 81 -10.42 -10.09 8.48
CA ALA A 81 -10.09 -8.71 8.15
C ALA A 81 -9.96 -7.82 9.39
N GLN A 82 -10.81 -8.01 10.40
CA GLN A 82 -10.71 -7.28 11.67
C GLN A 82 -9.41 -7.58 12.43
N ARG A 83 -9.02 -8.86 12.50
CA ARG A 83 -7.78 -9.29 13.16
C ARG A 83 -6.54 -8.79 12.42
N LEU A 84 -6.51 -8.96 11.10
CA LEU A 84 -5.46 -8.40 10.24
C LEU A 84 -5.35 -6.87 10.40
N ARG A 85 -6.48 -6.16 10.58
CA ARG A 85 -6.48 -4.71 10.83
C ARG A 85 -5.80 -4.36 12.14
N ARG A 86 -5.98 -5.14 13.22
CA ARG A 86 -5.32 -4.89 14.52
C ARG A 86 -3.81 -5.08 14.41
N ILE A 87 -3.39 -6.22 13.87
CA ILE A 87 -1.96 -6.51 13.62
C ILE A 87 -1.33 -5.43 12.74
N ARG A 88 -1.98 -5.06 11.63
CA ARG A 88 -1.48 -4.05 10.69
C ARG A 88 -1.35 -2.67 11.32
N ARG A 89 -2.24 -2.30 12.25
CA ARG A 89 -2.16 -1.02 12.96
C ARG A 89 -0.93 -0.99 13.88
N ALA A 90 -0.75 -2.02 14.70
CA ALA A 90 0.41 -2.13 15.58
C ALA A 90 1.73 -2.20 14.79
N ALA A 91 1.80 -3.04 13.76
CA ALA A 91 2.99 -3.15 12.90
C ALA A 91 3.22 -1.86 12.09
N GLY A 92 2.16 -1.11 11.82
CA GLY A 92 2.23 0.17 11.15
C GLY A 92 2.90 1.23 11.99
N ALA A 93 2.54 1.36 13.27
CA ALA A 93 3.17 2.31 14.17
C ALA A 93 4.70 2.12 14.22
N VAL A 94 5.16 0.87 14.37
CA VAL A 94 6.60 0.54 14.35
C VAL A 94 7.22 0.88 13.00
N ARG A 95 6.61 0.44 11.88
CA ARG A 95 7.17 0.65 10.55
C ARG A 95 7.25 2.12 10.17
N ASP A 96 6.24 2.91 10.53
CA ASP A 96 6.20 4.32 10.19
C ASP A 96 7.37 5.05 10.90
N LEU A 97 7.66 4.70 12.17
CA LEU A 97 8.84 5.19 12.90
C LEU A 97 10.17 4.69 12.30
N ASP A 98 10.25 3.44 11.85
CA ASP A 98 11.44 2.91 11.14
C ASP A 98 11.71 3.69 9.83
N VAL A 99 10.67 4.04 9.07
CA VAL A 99 10.79 4.85 7.84
C VAL A 99 11.27 6.26 8.19
N GLN A 100 10.60 6.90 9.15
CA GLN A 100 10.88 8.29 9.52
C GLN A 100 12.30 8.45 10.06
N THR A 101 12.74 7.59 10.97
CA THR A 101 14.11 7.63 11.53
C THR A 101 15.18 7.42 10.44
N SER A 102 14.94 6.52 9.50
CA SER A 102 15.81 6.30 8.34
C SER A 102 15.88 7.52 7.42
N MET A 103 14.73 8.10 7.07
CA MET A 103 14.67 9.29 6.21
C MET A 103 15.34 10.50 6.86
N ILE A 104 15.11 10.74 8.16
CA ILE A 104 15.79 11.81 8.90
C ILE A 104 17.31 11.58 8.87
N ALA A 105 17.78 10.34 9.01
CA ALA A 105 19.20 10.02 8.98
C ALA A 105 19.84 10.26 7.60
N LEU A 106 19.12 9.96 6.52
CA LEU A 106 19.58 10.13 5.15
C LEU A 106 19.59 11.60 4.72
N ASP A 107 18.61 12.39 5.17
CA ASP A 107 18.48 13.80 4.78
C ASP A 107 19.30 14.76 5.66
N ALA A 108 19.57 14.40 6.93
CA ALA A 108 20.27 15.27 7.86
C ALA A 108 21.66 15.68 7.34
N PRO A 109 22.02 16.98 7.39
CA PRO A 109 23.34 17.44 6.96
C PRO A 109 24.48 16.77 7.73
N GLN A 110 25.52 16.35 7.01
CA GLN A 110 26.69 15.72 7.62
C GLN A 110 27.50 16.74 8.42
N LYS A 111 27.92 16.34 9.64
CA LYS A 111 28.70 17.20 10.55
C LYS A 111 29.98 17.75 9.91
N ALA A 112 30.62 16.98 9.03
CA ALA A 112 31.87 17.39 8.38
C ALA A 112 31.69 18.54 7.36
N VAL A 113 30.48 18.74 6.85
CA VAL A 113 30.18 19.69 5.76
C VAL A 113 29.57 20.99 6.29
N VAL A 114 29.09 21.02 7.54
CA VAL A 114 28.40 22.19 8.10
C VAL A 114 29.26 22.96 9.10
N HIS A 115 29.25 24.30 8.98
CA HIS A 115 29.89 25.19 9.95
C HIS A 115 29.02 25.37 11.20
N LYS A 116 29.66 25.41 12.37
CA LYS A 116 28.98 25.64 13.65
C LYS A 116 28.21 26.97 13.63
N GLY A 117 26.92 26.93 13.97
CA GLY A 117 26.05 28.11 13.97
C GLY A 117 25.44 28.46 12.62
N SER A 118 25.75 27.72 11.54
CA SER A 118 25.02 27.84 10.28
C SER A 118 23.62 27.22 10.34
N THR A 119 22.75 27.60 9.40
CA THR A 119 21.44 26.95 9.20
C THR A 119 21.57 25.43 9.09
N GLY A 120 22.60 24.93 8.40
CA GLY A 120 22.86 23.50 8.27
C GLY A 120 23.20 22.82 9.61
N ASP A 121 23.91 23.49 10.52
CA ASP A 121 24.17 22.96 11.87
C ASP A 121 22.90 22.94 12.72
N GLU A 122 22.00 23.91 12.54
CA GLU A 122 20.70 23.95 13.23
C GLU A 122 19.76 22.83 12.75
N VAL A 123 19.59 22.67 11.43
CA VAL A 123 18.83 21.54 10.84
C VAL A 123 19.37 20.20 11.35
N ARG A 124 20.69 20.03 11.38
CA ARG A 124 21.33 18.80 11.89
C ARG A 124 21.01 18.55 13.37
N LYS A 125 21.02 19.59 14.22
CA LYS A 125 20.66 19.47 15.64
C LYS A 125 19.19 19.13 15.82
N GLN A 126 18.30 19.78 15.07
CA GLN A 126 16.86 19.53 15.08
C GLN A 126 16.55 18.09 14.64
N ALA A 127 17.14 17.65 13.53
CA ALA A 127 17.02 16.29 13.01
C ALA A 127 17.50 15.24 14.03
N LYS A 128 18.66 15.46 14.66
CA LYS A 128 19.19 14.56 15.70
C LYS A 128 18.25 14.44 16.90
N LYS A 129 17.69 15.55 17.38
CA LYS A 129 16.74 15.57 18.51
C LYS A 129 15.45 14.81 18.16
N LEU A 130 14.85 15.11 17.01
CA LEU A 130 13.63 14.46 16.55
C LEU A 130 13.86 12.96 16.37
N ARG A 131 14.93 12.55 15.68
CA ARG A 131 15.26 11.14 15.49
C ARG A 131 15.39 10.38 16.81
N LYS A 132 16.10 10.94 17.80
CA LYS A 132 16.24 10.31 19.12
C LYS A 132 14.88 10.12 19.81
N HIS A 133 13.98 11.10 19.66
CA HIS A 133 12.63 11.00 20.20
C HIS A 133 11.82 9.87 19.54
N LEU A 134 11.87 9.77 18.21
CA LEU A 134 11.18 8.73 17.46
C LEU A 134 11.76 7.32 17.71
N GLU A 135 13.08 7.19 17.88
CA GLU A 135 13.73 5.92 18.25
C GLU A 135 13.21 5.40 19.61
N ALA A 136 13.04 6.27 20.61
CA ALA A 136 12.46 5.88 21.89
C ALA A 136 10.99 5.44 21.76
N GLN A 137 10.18 6.18 20.99
CA GLN A 137 8.79 5.79 20.72
C GLN A 137 8.70 4.45 19.99
N ARG A 138 9.65 4.17 19.09
CA ARG A 138 9.69 2.95 18.29
C ARG A 138 9.86 1.72 19.17
N ASP A 139 10.69 1.80 20.20
CA ASP A 139 10.89 0.70 21.16
C ASP A 139 9.62 0.40 21.96
N ASP A 140 8.83 1.42 22.30
CA ASP A 140 7.56 1.23 23.00
C ASP A 140 6.47 0.65 22.09
N GLU A 141 6.37 1.13 20.84
CA GLU A 141 5.46 0.55 19.85
C GLU A 141 5.84 -0.89 19.49
N ALA A 142 7.13 -1.22 19.49
CA ALA A 142 7.59 -2.59 19.26
C ALA A 142 7.10 -3.57 20.34
N LYS A 143 7.13 -3.15 21.62
CA LYS A 143 6.56 -3.95 22.73
C LYS A 143 5.05 -4.16 22.55
N LYS A 144 4.32 -3.11 22.16
CA LYS A 144 2.87 -3.19 21.88
C LYS A 144 2.58 -4.13 20.72
N LEU A 145 3.39 -4.08 19.65
CA LEU A 145 3.28 -5.01 18.53
C LEU A 145 3.42 -6.46 18.99
N VAL A 146 4.44 -6.79 19.78
CA VAL A 146 4.64 -8.15 20.27
C VAL A 146 3.46 -8.63 21.11
N ALA A 147 2.90 -7.77 21.96
CA ALA A 147 1.69 -8.10 22.74
C ALA A 147 0.50 -8.42 21.80
N VAL A 148 0.21 -7.53 20.84
CA VAL A 148 -0.88 -7.73 19.86
C VAL A 148 -0.67 -9.01 19.04
N LEU A 149 0.57 -9.33 18.66
CA LEU A 149 0.86 -10.55 17.89
C LEU A 149 0.59 -11.82 18.69
N LYS A 150 0.99 -11.85 19.97
CA LYS A 150 0.73 -12.98 20.87
C LYS A 150 -0.77 -13.17 21.12
N ASP A 151 -1.49 -12.07 21.29
CA ASP A 151 -2.94 -12.09 21.53
C ASP A 151 -3.72 -12.57 20.29
N GLU A 152 -3.26 -12.24 19.08
CA GLU A 152 -3.97 -12.56 17.83
C GLU A 152 -3.52 -13.87 17.18
N GLU A 153 -2.38 -14.46 17.56
CA GLU A 153 -1.77 -15.62 16.87
C GLU A 153 -2.74 -16.81 16.71
N GLN A 154 -3.25 -17.33 17.83
CA GLN A 154 -4.10 -18.53 17.82
C GLN A 154 -5.43 -18.29 17.11
N ASP A 155 -6.02 -17.15 17.41
CA ASP A 155 -7.33 -16.71 16.94
C ASP A 155 -7.35 -16.42 15.43
N LEU A 156 -6.31 -15.75 14.93
CA LEU A 156 -6.16 -15.49 13.51
C LEU A 156 -5.93 -16.80 12.75
N ALA A 157 -5.08 -17.69 13.27
CA ALA A 157 -4.84 -19.00 12.67
C ALA A 157 -6.13 -19.84 12.62
N ALA A 158 -6.96 -19.82 13.67
CA ALA A 158 -8.27 -20.46 13.65
C ALA A 158 -9.20 -19.86 12.59
N SER A 159 -9.32 -18.53 12.58
CA SER A 159 -10.19 -17.82 11.62
C SER A 159 -9.78 -18.07 10.16
N LEU A 160 -8.48 -18.15 9.88
CA LEU A 160 -7.94 -18.46 8.55
C LEU A 160 -8.21 -19.92 8.14
N ARG A 161 -8.09 -20.88 9.07
CA ARG A 161 -8.44 -22.28 8.81
C ARG A 161 -9.92 -22.46 8.50
N ASP A 162 -10.79 -21.82 9.26
CA ASP A 162 -12.24 -21.87 9.05
C ASP A 162 -12.62 -21.31 7.67
N LEU A 163 -12.03 -20.17 7.31
CA LEU A 163 -12.20 -19.58 5.99
C LEU A 163 -11.69 -20.51 4.89
N GLU A 164 -10.52 -21.12 5.05
CA GLU A 164 -9.95 -22.06 4.06
C GLU A 164 -10.87 -23.28 3.85
N GLN A 165 -11.38 -23.87 4.92
CA GLN A 165 -12.29 -25.02 4.84
C GLN A 165 -13.58 -24.67 4.09
N MET A 166 -14.12 -23.48 4.36
CA MET A 166 -15.32 -22.98 3.70
C MET A 166 -15.12 -22.75 2.20
N ILE A 167 -14.01 -22.14 1.78
CA ILE A 167 -13.77 -21.81 0.36
C ILE A 167 -13.18 -22.98 -0.45
N LYS A 168 -12.78 -24.08 0.20
CA LYS A 168 -12.19 -25.28 -0.42
C LYS A 168 -12.98 -25.83 -1.62
N PRO A 169 -14.33 -25.88 -1.63
CA PRO A 169 -15.09 -26.40 -2.77
C PRO A 169 -14.92 -25.60 -4.06
N ALA A 170 -14.60 -24.30 -3.97
CA ALA A 170 -14.46 -23.41 -5.12
C ALA A 170 -13.07 -23.44 -5.78
N ASN A 171 -12.11 -24.20 -5.23
CA ASN A 171 -10.70 -24.21 -5.62
C ASN A 171 -10.41 -24.72 -7.05
N ARG A 172 -11.43 -25.13 -7.81
CA ARG A 172 -11.28 -25.69 -9.16
C ARG A 172 -11.41 -24.67 -10.28
N ARG A 173 -11.88 -23.45 -9.99
CA ARG A 173 -12.10 -22.41 -11.01
C ARG A 173 -10.95 -21.41 -10.99
N GLY A 174 -10.30 -21.27 -12.14
CA GLY A 174 -9.28 -20.24 -12.34
C GLY A 174 -9.77 -19.08 -13.20
N ILE A 175 -9.13 -17.93 -13.03
CA ILE A 175 -9.37 -16.70 -13.80
C ILE A 175 -8.24 -16.49 -14.82
N THR A 176 -8.54 -15.91 -15.97
CA THR A 176 -7.51 -15.53 -16.94
C THR A 176 -6.76 -14.29 -16.46
N SER A 177 -5.53 -14.08 -16.92
CA SER A 177 -4.80 -12.85 -16.57
C SER A 177 -5.52 -11.59 -17.03
N SER A 178 -6.20 -11.60 -18.18
CA SER A 178 -6.92 -10.42 -18.69
C SER A 178 -8.14 -10.07 -17.84
N ALA A 179 -8.93 -11.07 -17.42
CA ALA A 179 -10.09 -10.82 -16.56
C ALA A 179 -9.66 -10.34 -15.16
N LEU A 180 -8.54 -10.83 -14.63
CA LEU A 180 -7.99 -10.31 -13.37
C LEU A 180 -7.57 -8.83 -13.51
N LEU A 181 -6.96 -8.47 -14.64
CA LEU A 181 -6.58 -7.09 -14.92
C LEU A 181 -7.82 -6.19 -15.01
N GLU A 182 -8.81 -6.59 -15.80
CA GLU A 182 -10.09 -5.87 -15.96
C GLU A 182 -10.73 -5.57 -14.60
N HIS A 183 -10.86 -6.57 -13.72
CA HIS A 183 -11.41 -6.35 -12.38
C HIS A 183 -10.58 -5.41 -11.51
N ALA A 184 -9.24 -5.46 -11.61
CA ALA A 184 -8.38 -4.56 -10.85
C ALA A 184 -8.47 -3.11 -11.36
N GLU A 185 -8.59 -2.92 -12.68
CA GLU A 185 -8.75 -1.62 -13.33
C GLU A 185 -10.13 -1.01 -13.04
N GLU A 186 -11.20 -1.81 -13.16
CA GLU A 186 -12.56 -1.44 -12.76
C GLU A 186 -12.62 -1.01 -11.30
N PHE A 187 -12.03 -1.82 -10.40
CA PHE A 187 -11.97 -1.49 -8.98
C PHE A 187 -11.22 -0.18 -8.75
N PHE A 188 -10.05 0.00 -9.36
CA PHE A 188 -9.28 1.23 -9.20
C PHE A 188 -10.07 2.46 -9.68
N ALA A 189 -10.69 2.37 -10.87
CA ALA A 189 -11.50 3.43 -11.44
C ALA A 189 -12.68 3.78 -10.52
N ALA A 190 -13.35 2.77 -9.96
CA ALA A 190 -14.44 2.97 -9.00
C ALA A 190 -13.98 3.69 -7.72
N GLN A 191 -12.78 3.39 -7.22
CA GLN A 191 -12.21 4.04 -6.03
C GLN A 191 -11.70 5.47 -6.32
N ALA A 192 -11.17 5.73 -7.51
CA ALA A 192 -10.64 7.04 -7.89
C ALA A 192 -11.75 8.03 -8.31
N LYS A 193 -12.88 7.53 -8.82
CA LYS A 193 -13.98 8.35 -9.36
C LYS A 193 -14.56 9.39 -8.38
N PRO A 194 -14.83 9.08 -7.09
CA PRO A 194 -15.33 10.07 -6.14
C PRO A 194 -14.37 11.24 -5.95
N ALA A 195 -13.07 10.95 -5.86
CA ALA A 195 -12.01 11.94 -5.70
C ALA A 195 -11.85 12.85 -6.93
N LEU A 196 -11.91 12.25 -8.13
CA LEU A 196 -11.73 13.01 -9.36
C LEU A 196 -12.97 13.85 -9.74
N GLY A 197 -14.11 13.65 -9.07
CA GLY A 197 -15.36 14.40 -9.28
C GLY A 197 -15.99 14.24 -10.67
N GLN A 198 -17.26 14.65 -10.80
CA GLN A 198 -17.97 14.75 -12.09
C GLN A 198 -17.88 16.16 -12.69
N HIS A 199 -16.70 16.77 -12.66
CA HIS A 199 -16.57 18.08 -13.31
C HIS A 199 -16.69 17.92 -14.82
N ARG A 200 -17.75 18.53 -15.38
CA ARG A 200 -17.92 18.62 -16.83
C ARG A 200 -16.70 19.34 -17.42
N ALA A 201 -16.05 18.70 -18.39
CA ALA A 201 -15.03 19.34 -19.19
C ALA A 201 -15.59 20.64 -19.77
N ARG A 202 -14.77 21.70 -19.75
CA ARG A 202 -15.16 22.94 -20.44
C ARG A 202 -15.24 22.65 -21.94
N LYS A 203 -16.08 23.39 -22.65
CA LYS A 203 -16.18 23.30 -24.11
C LYS A 203 -14.79 23.58 -24.70
N ASN A 204 -14.25 22.64 -25.49
CA ASN A 204 -12.93 22.69 -26.14
C ASN A 204 -11.70 22.52 -25.21
N GLU A 205 -11.86 21.96 -24.02
CA GLU A 205 -10.72 21.66 -23.14
C GLU A 205 -10.00 20.38 -23.55
N ASP A 206 -8.67 20.42 -23.59
CA ASP A 206 -7.85 19.23 -23.80
C ASP A 206 -8.05 18.22 -22.64
N PRO A 207 -8.28 16.92 -22.91
CA PRO A 207 -8.50 15.92 -21.87
C PRO A 207 -7.36 15.81 -20.85
N ASN A 208 -6.11 16.01 -21.26
CA ASN A 208 -4.97 15.93 -20.35
C ASN A 208 -4.88 17.18 -19.47
N GLU A 209 -5.14 18.37 -20.02
CA GLU A 209 -5.26 19.60 -19.23
C GLU A 209 -6.39 19.48 -18.20
N ASN A 210 -7.52 18.89 -18.58
CA ASN A 210 -8.64 18.65 -17.66
C ASN A 210 -8.24 17.72 -16.51
N LEU A 211 -7.56 16.62 -16.83
CA LEU A 211 -7.09 15.67 -15.84
C LEU A 211 -6.09 16.34 -14.88
N GLN A 212 -5.12 17.08 -15.40
CA GLN A 212 -4.11 17.76 -14.60
C GLN A 212 -4.76 18.73 -13.60
N ARG A 213 -5.71 19.56 -14.06
CA ARG A 213 -6.46 20.47 -13.17
C ARG A 213 -7.26 19.75 -12.09
N ARG A 214 -7.78 18.56 -12.39
CA ARG A 214 -8.49 17.74 -11.39
C ARG A 214 -7.53 17.17 -10.36
N LEU A 215 -6.37 16.68 -10.80
CA LEU A 215 -5.31 16.16 -9.91
C LEU A 215 -4.74 17.23 -8.97
N GLU A 216 -4.62 18.47 -9.45
CA GLU A 216 -4.17 19.61 -8.64
C GLU A 216 -5.13 19.99 -7.51
N ARG A 217 -6.42 19.68 -7.67
CA ARG A 217 -7.48 19.98 -6.70
C ARG A 217 -7.72 18.87 -5.68
N LEU A 218 -7.09 17.71 -5.87
CA LEU A 218 -7.21 16.63 -4.90
C LEU A 218 -6.61 17.04 -3.58
N ASP A 219 -7.39 16.87 -2.52
CA ASP A 219 -6.92 17.00 -1.15
C ASP A 219 -6.12 15.77 -0.70
N GLU A 220 -5.56 15.86 0.51
CA GLU A 220 -4.73 14.80 1.09
C GLU A 220 -5.49 13.47 1.22
N ASP A 221 -6.76 13.52 1.63
CA ASP A 221 -7.60 12.33 1.84
C ASP A 221 -7.88 11.61 0.52
N ALA A 222 -8.20 12.36 -0.53
CA ALA A 222 -8.40 11.83 -1.87
C ALA A 222 -7.12 11.19 -2.44
N LEU A 223 -5.98 11.86 -2.31
CA LEU A 223 -4.68 11.34 -2.73
C LEU A 223 -4.32 10.05 -1.97
N HIS A 224 -4.56 10.02 -0.65
CA HIS A 224 -4.34 8.84 0.16
C HIS A 224 -5.28 7.68 -0.22
N ALA A 225 -6.55 7.95 -0.52
CA ALA A 225 -7.51 6.95 -0.98
C ALA A 225 -7.05 6.31 -2.30
N ILE A 226 -6.66 7.12 -3.29
CA ILE A 226 -6.14 6.65 -4.58
C ILE A 226 -4.88 5.80 -4.39
N ARG A 227 -3.94 6.24 -3.54
CA ARG A 227 -2.74 5.45 -3.20
C ARG A 227 -3.10 4.08 -2.61
N LYS A 228 -4.07 4.02 -1.69
CA LYS A 228 -4.53 2.75 -1.08
C LYS A 228 -5.13 1.82 -2.13
N ALA A 229 -5.89 2.36 -3.08
CA ALA A 229 -6.46 1.61 -4.19
C ALA A 229 -5.38 1.06 -5.12
N ALA A 230 -4.41 1.89 -5.56
CA ALA A 230 -3.28 1.45 -6.39
C ALA A 230 -2.52 0.29 -5.73
N LYS A 231 -2.24 0.44 -4.43
CA LYS A 231 -1.58 -0.61 -3.64
C LYS A 231 -2.35 -1.93 -3.63
N LEU A 232 -3.67 -1.86 -3.54
CA LEU A 232 -4.54 -3.03 -3.52
C LEU A 232 -4.57 -3.71 -4.89
N CYS A 233 -4.79 -2.93 -5.95
CA CYS A 233 -4.77 -3.41 -7.33
C CYS A 233 -3.44 -4.07 -7.67
N ARG A 234 -2.31 -3.45 -7.29
CA ARG A 234 -0.97 -4.05 -7.45
C ARG A 234 -0.94 -5.47 -6.87
N TYR A 235 -1.34 -5.64 -5.61
CA TYR A 235 -1.31 -6.95 -4.97
C TYR A 235 -2.28 -7.97 -5.60
N MET A 236 -3.43 -7.52 -6.11
CA MET A 236 -4.36 -8.39 -6.84
C MET A 236 -3.69 -8.94 -8.11
N VAL A 237 -3.08 -8.07 -8.91
CA VAL A 237 -2.50 -8.45 -10.21
C VAL A 237 -1.11 -9.08 -10.11
N GLU A 238 -0.39 -8.86 -9.02
CA GLU A 238 0.92 -9.49 -8.77
C GLU A 238 0.85 -11.02 -8.69
N ALA A 239 -0.32 -11.59 -8.39
CA ALA A 239 -0.54 -13.03 -8.39
C ALA A 239 -0.43 -13.64 -9.79
N ALA A 240 -0.54 -12.82 -10.85
CA ALA A 240 -0.43 -13.26 -12.23
C ALA A 240 0.98 -13.78 -12.58
N PRO A 241 1.09 -14.73 -13.54
CA PRO A 241 2.39 -15.21 -13.99
C PRO A 241 3.22 -14.09 -14.64
N GLN A 242 4.53 -14.25 -14.67
CA GLN A 242 5.40 -13.30 -15.38
C GLN A 242 5.08 -13.27 -16.87
N GLY A 243 5.23 -12.10 -17.50
CA GLY A 243 4.97 -11.89 -18.93
C GLY A 243 3.49 -11.80 -19.32
N THR A 244 2.57 -11.69 -18.36
CA THR A 244 1.15 -11.44 -18.66
C THR A 244 0.78 -9.96 -18.50
N PRO A 245 -0.28 -9.48 -19.18
CA PRO A 245 -0.73 -8.09 -19.06
C PRO A 245 -1.03 -7.65 -17.63
N ALA A 246 -1.59 -8.53 -16.79
CA ALA A 246 -1.82 -8.22 -15.38
C ALA A 246 -0.52 -8.00 -14.61
N ARG A 247 0.52 -8.78 -14.91
CA ARG A 247 1.83 -8.60 -14.28
C ARG A 247 2.49 -7.30 -14.72
N GLU A 248 2.35 -6.91 -15.98
CA GLU A 248 2.81 -5.60 -16.47
C GLU A 248 2.05 -4.44 -15.80
N ALA A 249 0.75 -4.60 -15.57
CA ALA A 249 -0.04 -3.62 -14.84
C ALA A 249 0.40 -3.47 -13.38
N ALA A 250 0.94 -4.53 -12.76
CA ALA A 250 1.50 -4.46 -11.41
C ALA A 250 2.57 -3.37 -11.31
N ALA A 251 3.47 -3.27 -12.30
CA ALA A 251 4.51 -2.25 -12.35
C ALA A 251 3.94 -0.82 -12.48
N ARG A 252 2.82 -0.66 -13.19
CA ARG A 252 2.14 0.65 -13.30
C ARG A 252 1.53 1.08 -11.96
N PHE A 253 0.83 0.17 -11.28
CA PHE A 253 0.30 0.44 -9.94
C PHE A 253 1.42 0.63 -8.90
N GLU A 254 2.54 -0.07 -9.05
CA GLU A 254 3.73 0.10 -8.22
C GLU A 254 4.30 1.51 -8.33
N SER A 255 4.50 2.02 -9.56
CA SER A 255 4.99 3.39 -9.78
C SER A 255 4.14 4.44 -9.06
N VAL A 256 2.81 4.35 -9.20
CA VAL A 256 1.86 5.24 -8.50
C VAL A 256 1.92 5.05 -6.99
N GLN A 257 2.02 3.81 -6.52
CA GLN A 257 2.09 3.51 -5.09
C GLN A 257 3.39 4.05 -4.45
N GLU A 258 4.53 3.90 -5.12
CA GLU A 258 5.83 4.34 -4.64
C GLU A 258 5.90 5.87 -4.57
N ALA A 259 5.52 6.57 -5.65
CA ALA A 259 5.46 8.02 -5.65
C ALA A 259 4.51 8.56 -4.57
N GLY A 260 3.31 7.99 -4.45
CA GLY A 260 2.36 8.37 -3.40
C GLY A 260 2.84 7.99 -1.99
N GLY A 261 3.62 6.92 -1.85
CA GLY A 261 4.27 6.54 -0.61
C GLY A 261 5.31 7.56 -0.18
N HIS A 262 6.19 7.93 -1.11
CA HIS A 262 7.24 8.91 -0.89
C HIS A 262 6.67 10.28 -0.49
N TRP A 263 5.62 10.74 -1.17
CA TRP A 263 4.89 11.96 -0.78
C TRP A 263 4.34 11.88 0.65
N HIS A 264 3.63 10.81 0.97
CA HIS A 264 3.02 10.64 2.30
C HIS A 264 4.07 10.55 3.41
N ASP A 265 5.22 9.91 3.16
CA ASP A 265 6.27 9.79 4.16
C ASP A 265 6.93 11.16 4.46
N TRP A 266 7.13 12.00 3.45
CA TRP A 266 7.58 13.39 3.64
C TRP A 266 6.55 14.26 4.35
N LEU A 267 5.28 14.14 3.98
CA LEU A 267 4.19 14.87 4.61
C LEU A 267 4.12 14.58 6.12
N LEU A 268 4.23 13.30 6.50
CA LEU A 268 4.29 12.91 7.92
C LEU A 268 5.53 13.48 8.62
N LEU A 269 6.69 13.49 7.97
CA LEU A 269 7.90 14.08 8.54
C LEU A 269 7.78 15.60 8.72
N GLN A 270 7.18 16.29 7.76
CA GLN A 270 6.88 17.72 7.88
C GLN A 270 5.98 18.01 9.07
N GLN A 271 4.90 17.22 9.23
CA GLN A 271 3.98 17.33 10.37
C GLN A 271 4.72 17.07 11.69
N LEU A 272 5.49 15.98 11.79
CA LEU A 272 6.27 15.65 12.99
C LEU A 272 7.30 16.73 13.34
N ALA A 273 8.01 17.27 12.35
CA ALA A 273 8.97 18.34 12.58
C ALA A 273 8.28 19.63 13.04
N THR A 274 7.12 19.95 12.47
CA THR A 274 6.28 21.10 12.85
C THR A 274 5.78 20.96 14.28
N ASP A 275 5.29 19.79 14.66
CA ASP A 275 4.76 19.54 16.00
C ASP A 275 5.86 19.53 17.06
N PHE A 276 7.04 18.99 16.72
CA PHE A 276 8.14 18.82 17.67
C PHE A 276 9.00 20.08 17.86
N HIS A 277 9.29 20.82 16.77
CA HIS A 277 10.16 22.01 16.81
C HIS A 277 9.42 23.34 16.56
N GLY A 278 8.16 23.28 16.11
CA GLY A 278 7.38 24.44 15.69
C GLY A 278 7.40 24.68 14.17
N ARG A 279 6.36 25.34 13.66
CA ARG A 279 6.17 25.61 12.21
C ARG A 279 7.30 26.41 11.56
N ASN A 280 7.96 27.28 12.33
CA ASN A 280 9.03 28.14 11.82
C ASN A 280 10.43 27.49 11.94
N ALA A 281 10.50 26.21 12.32
CA ALA A 281 11.77 25.50 12.40
C ALA A 281 12.34 25.22 11.01
N GLU A 282 13.64 25.42 10.84
CA GLU A 282 14.36 25.15 9.59
C GLU A 282 14.14 23.72 9.08
N LEU A 283 14.09 22.73 9.98
CA LEU A 283 13.80 21.35 9.62
C LEU A 283 12.38 21.17 9.05
N ALA A 284 11.38 21.85 9.61
CA ALA A 284 10.00 21.76 9.14
C ALA A 284 9.86 22.33 7.73
N HIS A 285 10.48 23.50 7.47
CA HIS A 285 10.49 24.10 6.14
C HIS A 285 11.24 23.24 5.12
N ARG A 286 12.37 22.63 5.51
CA ARG A 286 13.09 21.69 4.66
C ARG A 286 12.20 20.52 4.23
N TYR A 287 11.45 19.91 5.15
CA TYR A 287 10.55 18.80 4.83
C TYR A 287 9.31 19.20 4.04
N GLU A 288 8.84 20.45 4.17
CA GLU A 288 7.82 21.01 3.29
C GLU A 288 8.27 21.05 1.81
N ILE A 289 9.52 21.46 1.55
CA ILE A 289 10.09 21.46 0.20
C ILE A 289 10.09 20.04 -0.39
N HIS A 290 10.53 19.05 0.38
CA HIS A 290 10.51 17.65 -0.05
C HIS A 290 9.08 17.13 -0.30
N THR A 291 8.14 17.49 0.56
CA THR A 291 6.72 17.12 0.43
C THR A 291 6.13 17.65 -0.88
N ASN A 292 6.39 18.91 -1.19
CA ASN A 292 5.90 19.54 -2.43
C ASN A 292 6.50 18.89 -3.68
N ALA A 293 7.81 18.60 -3.67
CA ALA A 293 8.47 17.91 -4.78
C ALA A 293 7.92 16.49 -4.98
N ALA A 294 7.73 15.73 -3.90
CA ALA A 294 7.18 14.38 -3.96
C ALA A 294 5.69 14.36 -4.39
N LEU A 295 4.91 15.38 -4.00
CA LEU A 295 3.52 15.53 -4.46
C LEU A 295 3.46 15.76 -5.98
N ALA A 296 4.37 16.56 -6.53
CA ALA A 296 4.45 16.80 -7.97
C ALA A 296 4.74 15.51 -8.75
N ASP A 297 5.71 14.70 -8.30
CA ASP A 297 5.99 13.38 -8.87
C ASP A 297 4.78 12.45 -8.75
N TYR A 298 4.11 12.42 -7.59
CA TYR A 298 2.92 11.58 -7.41
C TYR A 298 1.79 11.94 -8.39
N ARG A 299 1.52 13.23 -8.59
CA ARG A 299 0.53 13.70 -9.57
C ARG A 299 0.92 13.34 -11.00
N LEU A 300 2.20 13.44 -11.34
CA LEU A 300 2.70 12.99 -12.65
C LEU A 300 2.40 11.50 -12.86
N ARG A 301 2.73 10.62 -11.90
CA ARG A 301 2.42 9.18 -12.01
C ARG A 301 0.94 8.89 -12.13
N LEU A 302 0.08 9.65 -11.44
CA LEU A 302 -1.37 9.54 -11.60
C LEU A 302 -1.85 9.93 -12.99
N SER A 303 -1.30 11.00 -13.58
CA SER A 303 -1.63 11.41 -14.95
C SER A 303 -1.19 10.38 -16.00
N GLU A 304 -0.14 9.60 -15.74
CA GLU A 304 0.33 8.53 -16.62
C GLU A 304 -0.55 7.26 -16.54
N LEU A 305 -1.14 7.00 -15.37
CA LEU A 305 -1.96 5.82 -15.11
C LEU A 305 -3.41 6.01 -15.55
N LEU A 306 -4.06 7.11 -15.16
CA LEU A 306 -5.52 7.28 -15.26
C LEU A 306 -6.07 7.22 -16.69
N PRO A 307 -5.46 7.85 -17.72
CA PRO A 307 -5.99 7.78 -19.09
C PRO A 307 -6.08 6.36 -19.64
N LYS A 308 -5.18 5.47 -19.19
CA LYS A 308 -5.12 4.07 -19.63
C LYS A 308 -6.23 3.21 -19.04
N LEU A 309 -6.91 3.70 -18.01
CA LEU A 309 -8.02 3.00 -17.34
C LEU A 309 -9.40 3.46 -17.86
N THR A 310 -9.42 4.52 -18.67
CA THR A 310 -10.64 5.11 -19.24
C THR A 310 -10.75 4.95 -20.76
N ALA A 311 -9.73 4.35 -21.39
CA ALA A 311 -9.68 4.05 -22.82
C ALA A 311 -10.20 2.63 -23.08
#